data_AF-A0A0Q6XK08-F1
#
_entry.id   AF-A0A0Q6XK08-F1
#
_cell.length_a   1.000
_cell.length_b   1.000
_cell.length_c   1.000
_cell.angle_alpha   90.00
_cell.angle_beta   90.00
_cell.angle_gamma   90.00
#
_symmetry.space_group_name_H-M   'P 1'
#
loop_
_entity.id
_entity.type
_entity.pdbx_description
1 polymer ?
#
loop_
_entity_poly.entity_id
_entity_poly.type
_entity_poly.pdbx_seq_one_letter_code
_entity_poly.pdbx_strand_id
1 'polypeptide(L)'
;MAPRAVRRWAGWACALVLPWVDHAVAQPVYRCGPDGSTYTQAPCPDGTGHEVDVADPRNAAQWSEAADVAQRAAEAGQRMERERLHNEAARAQVGAARLDARSPAKLTPLAQGETRRKVRRAVVPKAACAKARGNAARDCRPR
;
A
#
# COMPACT_ATOMS: atom_id res chain seq x y z
N MET A 1 -23.09 -38.23 -46.23
CA MET A 1 -24.02 -38.82 -45.24
C MET A 1 -23.37 -38.75 -43.87
N ALA A 2 -23.94 -37.99 -42.93
CA ALA A 2 -23.67 -38.16 -41.50
C ALA A 2 -24.50 -39.34 -40.98
N PRO A 3 -24.13 -39.95 -39.84
CA PRO A 3 -24.80 -39.50 -38.63
C PRO A 3 -23.88 -39.24 -37.43
N ARG A 4 -24.33 -38.26 -36.67
CA ARG A 4 -23.96 -37.92 -35.31
C ARG A 4 -24.30 -39.09 -34.38
N ALA A 5 -23.39 -39.47 -33.49
CA ALA A 5 -23.73 -40.22 -32.28
C ALA A 5 -23.13 -39.50 -31.07
N VAL A 6 -23.91 -38.53 -30.59
CA VAL A 6 -23.78 -37.93 -29.27
C VAL A 6 -24.19 -38.97 -28.24
N ARG A 7 -23.30 -39.33 -27.33
CA ARG A 7 -23.59 -39.93 -26.02
C ARG A 7 -22.55 -39.36 -25.07
N ARG A 8 -22.70 -38.11 -24.58
CA ARG A 8 -23.56 -37.73 -23.44
C ARG A 8 -23.56 -38.85 -22.38
N TRP A 9 -22.40 -39.09 -21.80
CA TRP A 9 -22.29 -39.81 -20.54
C TRP A 9 -22.03 -38.80 -19.43
N ALA A 10 -23.06 -38.68 -18.59
CA ALA A 10 -22.96 -38.39 -17.17
C ALA A 10 -22.25 -37.10 -16.77
N GLY A 11 -22.82 -35.96 -17.17
CA GLY A 11 -22.83 -34.80 -16.27
C GLY A 11 -23.79 -35.10 -15.11
N TRP A 12 -23.30 -35.77 -14.06
CA TRP A 12 -23.95 -35.90 -12.75
C TRP A 12 -23.02 -36.63 -11.76
N ALA A 13 -21.88 -36.02 -11.42
CA ALA A 13 -21.02 -36.48 -10.32
C ALA A 13 -20.15 -35.33 -9.76
N CYS A 14 -20.74 -34.15 -9.58
CA CYS A 14 -20.10 -33.03 -8.86
C CYS A 14 -21.13 -32.35 -7.93
N ALA A 15 -21.86 -33.14 -7.14
CA ALA A 15 -22.84 -32.64 -6.18
C ALA A 15 -22.60 -33.13 -4.73
N LEU A 16 -21.43 -33.69 -4.41
CA LEU A 16 -21.13 -34.22 -3.08
C LEU A 16 -19.68 -33.98 -2.64
N VAL A 17 -19.17 -32.77 -2.84
CA VAL A 17 -18.05 -32.27 -2.04
C VAL A 17 -18.39 -30.85 -1.63
N LEU A 18 -19.33 -30.71 -0.69
CA LEU A 18 -19.35 -29.49 0.12
C LEU A 18 -18.03 -29.51 0.91
N PRO A 19 -17.11 -28.57 0.69
CA PRO A 19 -15.97 -28.44 1.58
C PRO A 19 -16.53 -28.12 2.96
N TRP A 20 -16.06 -28.86 3.95
CA TRP A 20 -16.26 -28.55 5.34
C TRP A 20 -15.88 -27.09 5.53
N VAL A 21 -16.87 -26.24 5.82
CA VAL A 21 -16.61 -24.90 6.30
C VAL A 21 -16.17 -25.10 7.74
N ASP A 22 -14.88 -25.35 7.92
CA ASP A 22 -14.23 -25.29 9.23
C ASP A 22 -14.51 -23.90 9.77
N HIS A 23 -15.48 -23.82 10.68
CA HIS A 23 -15.61 -22.68 11.55
C HIS A 23 -14.35 -22.74 12.41
N ALA A 24 -13.37 -21.89 12.10
CA ALA A 24 -12.17 -21.72 12.90
C ALA A 24 -12.55 -21.12 14.25
N VAL A 25 -13.14 -21.94 15.12
CA VAL A 25 -13.28 -21.63 16.53
C VAL A 25 -11.86 -21.59 17.08
N ALA A 26 -11.47 -20.45 17.63
CA ALA A 26 -10.16 -20.29 18.26
C ALA A 26 -9.93 -21.46 19.23
N GLN A 27 -8.93 -22.29 18.93
CA GLN A 27 -8.60 -23.42 19.81
C GLN A 27 -7.98 -22.85 21.10
N PRO A 28 -8.32 -23.39 22.27
CA PRO A 28 -7.77 -22.91 23.53
C PRO A 28 -6.26 -23.12 23.52
N VAL A 29 -5.50 -22.05 23.73
CA VAL A 29 -4.04 -22.10 23.84
C VAL A 29 -3.66 -21.86 25.28
N TYR A 30 -2.79 -22.69 25.84
CA TYR A 30 -2.35 -22.59 27.22
C TYR A 30 -0.90 -22.13 27.28
N ARG A 31 -0.56 -21.35 28.32
CA ARG A 31 0.82 -21.02 28.68
C ARG A 31 1.27 -21.85 29.87
N CYS A 32 2.21 -22.75 29.66
CA CYS A 32 2.77 -23.63 30.67
C CYS A 32 4.13 -23.16 31.19
N GLY A 33 4.47 -23.63 32.39
CA GLY A 33 5.75 -23.40 33.05
C GLY A 33 5.73 -22.24 34.05
N PRO A 34 6.73 -22.16 34.94
CA PRO A 34 6.77 -21.18 36.03
C PRO A 34 6.77 -19.72 35.53
N ASP A 35 7.35 -19.49 34.35
CA ASP A 35 7.43 -18.16 33.71
C ASP A 35 6.39 -17.97 32.59
N GLY A 36 5.54 -18.98 32.33
CA GLY A 36 4.51 -18.92 31.26
C GLY A 36 5.06 -18.78 29.83
N SER A 37 6.29 -19.22 29.59
CA SER A 37 7.03 -19.03 28.33
C SER A 37 6.71 -20.07 27.25
N THR A 38 6.11 -21.21 27.63
CA THR A 38 5.81 -22.30 26.70
C THR A 38 4.34 -22.29 26.33
N TYR A 39 4.04 -22.21 25.04
CA TYR A 39 2.67 -22.29 24.54
C TYR A 39 2.35 -23.71 24.06
N THR A 40 1.15 -24.20 24.39
CA THR A 40 0.66 -25.51 23.97
C THR A 40 -0.83 -25.45 23.64
N GLN A 41 -1.28 -26.36 22.79
CA GLN A 41 -2.71 -26.53 22.46
C GLN A 41 -3.40 -27.60 23.34
N ALA A 42 -2.63 -28.28 24.20
CA ALA A 42 -3.15 -29.20 25.20
C ALA A 42 -3.02 -28.58 26.60
N PRO A 43 -3.94 -28.85 27.54
CA PRO A 43 -3.80 -28.41 28.93
C PRO A 43 -2.43 -28.81 29.51
N CYS A 44 -1.87 -27.93 30.34
CA CYS A 44 -0.54 -28.16 30.90
C CYS A 44 -0.52 -29.40 31.81
N PRO A 45 0.44 -30.31 31.66
CA PRO A 45 0.47 -31.60 32.36
C PRO A 45 0.65 -31.46 33.88
N ASP A 46 1.20 -30.34 34.32
CA ASP A 46 1.42 -29.96 35.72
C ASP A 46 0.24 -29.17 36.32
N GLY A 47 -0.77 -28.82 35.50
CA GLY A 47 -1.92 -28.03 35.92
C GLY A 47 -1.62 -26.57 36.28
N THR A 48 -0.39 -26.09 36.07
CA THR A 48 0.03 -24.73 36.47
C THR A 48 -0.23 -23.68 35.41
N GLY A 49 -0.49 -24.08 34.17
CA GLY A 49 -0.73 -23.14 33.10
C GLY A 49 -2.15 -22.60 33.07
N HIS A 50 -2.28 -21.40 32.53
CA HIS A 50 -3.55 -20.74 32.30
C HIS A 50 -3.88 -20.72 30.81
N GLU A 51 -5.18 -20.75 30.53
CA GLU A 51 -5.70 -20.54 29.18
C GLU A 51 -5.46 -19.09 28.76
N VAL A 52 -5.02 -18.91 27.53
CA VAL A 52 -4.81 -17.62 26.88
C VAL A 52 -5.92 -17.43 25.88
N ASP A 53 -6.64 -16.33 26.01
CA ASP A 53 -7.60 -15.91 25.00
C ASP A 53 -6.84 -15.49 23.73
N VAL A 54 -7.01 -16.27 22.66
CA VAL A 54 -6.43 -16.01 21.33
C VAL A 54 -7.47 -15.36 20.41
N ALA A 55 -8.69 -15.10 20.90
CA ALA A 55 -9.67 -14.37 20.13
C ALA A 55 -9.16 -12.95 19.84
N ASP A 56 -9.49 -12.46 18.64
CA ASP A 56 -9.17 -11.10 18.26
C ASP A 56 -10.11 -10.13 19.00
N PRO A 57 -9.60 -9.23 19.87
CA PRO A 57 -10.43 -8.34 20.65
C PRO A 57 -11.04 -7.20 19.80
N ARG A 58 -10.73 -7.12 18.51
CA ARG A 58 -11.23 -6.04 17.64
C ARG A 58 -12.74 -6.11 17.49
N ASN A 59 -13.40 -5.00 17.80
CA ASN A 59 -14.83 -4.85 17.59
C ASN A 59 -15.17 -4.57 16.12
N ALA A 60 -16.44 -4.73 15.73
CA ALA A 60 -16.87 -4.59 14.34
C ALA A 60 -16.53 -3.22 13.71
N ALA A 61 -16.54 -2.14 14.50
CA ALA A 61 -16.17 -0.81 14.01
C ALA A 61 -14.68 -0.68 13.70
N GLN A 62 -13.82 -1.31 14.52
CA GLN A 62 -12.38 -1.39 14.26
C GLN A 62 -12.08 -2.23 13.02
N TRP A 63 -12.85 -3.28 12.78
CA TRP A 63 -12.75 -4.08 11.56
C TRP A 63 -13.12 -3.28 10.32
N SER A 64 -14.22 -2.51 10.35
CA SER A 64 -14.59 -1.65 9.22
C SER A 64 -13.54 -0.57 8.95
N GLU A 65 -13.03 0.09 9.98
CA GLU A 65 -11.99 1.11 9.81
C GLU A 65 -10.70 0.51 9.24
N ALA A 66 -10.28 -0.67 9.71
CA ALA A 66 -9.13 -1.37 9.17
C ALA A 66 -9.32 -1.74 7.70
N ALA A 67 -10.53 -2.19 7.31
CA ALA A 67 -10.87 -2.49 5.94
C ALA A 67 -10.81 -1.23 5.05
N ASP A 68 -11.35 -0.10 5.51
CA ASP A 68 -11.34 1.18 4.80
C ASP A 68 -9.91 1.71 4.60
N VAL A 69 -9.04 1.56 5.61
CA VAL A 69 -7.62 1.91 5.49
C VAL A 69 -6.91 1.00 4.49
N ALA A 70 -7.15 -0.31 4.56
CA ALA A 70 -6.57 -1.28 3.65
C ALA A 70 -6.98 -1.02 2.19
N GLN A 71 -8.25 -0.71 1.94
CA GLN A 71 -8.74 -0.36 0.61
C GLN A 71 -8.06 0.88 0.07
N ARG A 72 -7.99 1.97 0.85
CA ARG A 72 -7.32 3.21 0.42
C ARG A 72 -5.83 2.99 0.14
N ALA A 73 -5.16 2.17 0.94
CA ALA A 73 -3.75 1.80 0.71
C ALA A 73 -3.58 1.00 -0.59
N ALA A 74 -4.48 0.04 -0.86
CA ALA A 74 -4.45 -0.73 -2.09
C ALA A 74 -4.65 0.16 -3.33
N GLU A 75 -5.62 1.07 -3.29
CA GLU A 75 -5.85 2.03 -4.37
C GLU A 75 -4.65 2.97 -4.60
N ALA A 76 -4.00 3.41 -3.52
CA ALA A 76 -2.77 4.20 -3.60
C ALA A 76 -1.62 3.41 -4.23
N GLY A 77 -1.45 2.14 -3.84
CA GLY A 77 -0.48 1.23 -4.45
C GLY A 77 -0.70 1.08 -5.95
N GLN A 78 -1.95 0.86 -6.37
CA GLN A 78 -2.28 0.74 -7.79
C GLN A 78 -2.03 2.02 -8.58
N ARG A 79 -2.27 3.21 -7.99
CA ARG A 79 -1.93 4.48 -8.63
C ARG A 79 -0.42 4.60 -8.86
N MET A 80 0.38 4.33 -7.84
CA MET A 80 1.85 4.37 -7.94
C MET A 80 2.37 3.38 -8.99
N GLU A 81 1.76 2.19 -9.08
CA GLU A 81 2.15 1.20 -10.08
C GLU A 81 1.82 1.67 -11.52
N ARG A 82 0.64 2.27 -11.73
CA ARG A 82 0.31 2.87 -13.03
C ARG A 82 1.27 4.00 -13.41
N GLU A 83 1.64 4.84 -12.46
CA GLU A 83 2.62 5.91 -12.67
C GLU A 83 4.00 5.34 -13.01
N ARG A 84 4.44 4.29 -12.31
CA ARG A 84 5.69 3.59 -12.61
C ARG A 84 5.69 3.09 -14.05
N LEU A 85 4.66 2.35 -14.45
CA LEU A 85 4.53 1.81 -15.81
C LEU A 85 4.48 2.91 -16.87
N HIS A 86 3.76 4.01 -16.61
CA HIS A 86 3.70 5.15 -17.51
C HIS A 86 5.08 5.80 -17.69
N ASN A 87 5.81 6.03 -16.60
CA ASN A 87 7.14 6.62 -16.63
C ASN A 87 8.16 5.71 -17.33
N GLU A 88 8.06 4.40 -17.12
CA GLU A 88 8.88 3.41 -17.81
C GLU A 88 8.59 3.39 -19.30
N ALA A 89 7.32 3.40 -19.70
CA ALA A 89 6.93 3.48 -21.12
C ALA A 89 7.46 4.77 -21.77
N ALA A 90 7.33 5.92 -21.09
CA ALA A 90 7.85 7.20 -21.59
C ALA A 90 9.39 7.18 -21.72
N ARG A 91 10.10 6.58 -20.75
CA ARG A 91 11.57 6.45 -20.79
C ARG A 91 12.04 5.44 -21.84
N ALA A 92 11.34 4.33 -22.02
CA ALA A 92 11.67 3.32 -23.03
C ALA A 92 11.65 3.90 -24.45
N GLN A 93 10.68 4.78 -24.75
CA GLN A 93 10.61 5.48 -26.03
C GLN A 93 11.81 6.43 -26.27
N VAL A 94 12.38 7.02 -25.21
CA VAL A 94 13.52 7.96 -25.33
C VAL A 94 14.87 7.23 -25.27
N GLY A 95 14.97 6.13 -24.51
CA GLY A 95 16.21 5.41 -24.24
C GLY A 95 16.70 4.50 -25.38
N ALA A 96 15.79 3.95 -26.19
CA ALA A 96 16.15 3.12 -27.34
C ALA A 96 16.70 3.93 -28.53
N ALA A 97 16.45 5.24 -28.59
CA ALA A 97 16.85 6.10 -29.70
C ALA A 97 18.21 6.81 -29.51
N ARG A 98 18.97 6.52 -28.44
CA ARG A 98 20.22 7.26 -28.12
C ARG A 98 21.48 6.43 -27.89
N LEU A 99 21.47 5.13 -28.16
CA LEU A 99 22.69 4.31 -28.05
C LEU A 99 23.58 4.33 -29.31
N ASP A 100 23.09 4.87 -30.43
CA ASP A 100 23.89 5.11 -31.65
C ASP A 100 24.40 6.56 -31.80
N ALA A 101 24.16 7.43 -30.82
CA ALA A 101 24.73 8.77 -30.82
C ALA A 101 26.20 8.71 -30.39
N ARG A 102 27.08 8.38 -31.34
CA ARG A 102 28.52 8.65 -31.28
C ARG A 102 28.74 10.13 -30.87
N SER A 103 29.23 10.32 -29.64
CA SER A 103 29.64 11.58 -28.98
C SER A 103 30.81 12.27 -29.71
N PRO A 104 31.26 13.52 -29.41
CA PRO A 104 30.72 14.60 -28.57
C PRO A 104 30.57 15.95 -29.34
N ALA A 105 29.58 16.77 -29.02
CA ALA A 105 29.64 18.19 -29.41
C ALA A 105 30.58 18.93 -28.46
N LYS A 106 31.66 19.49 -29.03
CA LYS A 106 32.70 20.28 -28.36
C LYS A 106 32.09 21.30 -27.38
N LEU A 107 32.57 21.28 -26.14
CA LEU A 107 32.43 22.41 -25.23
C LEU A 107 33.24 23.59 -25.81
N THR A 108 32.56 24.52 -26.47
CA THR A 108 33.07 25.88 -26.57
C THR A 108 32.79 26.59 -25.24
N PRO A 109 33.81 27.09 -24.53
CA PRO A 109 33.56 27.97 -23.40
C PRO A 109 33.07 29.30 -23.98
N LEU A 110 31.78 29.57 -23.88
CA LEU A 110 31.29 30.94 -24.03
C LEU A 110 31.72 31.70 -22.77
N ALA A 111 32.75 32.51 -22.97
CA ALA A 111 33.09 33.60 -22.10
C ALA A 111 31.85 34.47 -21.82
N GLN A 112 31.67 34.76 -20.53
CA GLN A 112 31.20 36.03 -19.96
C GLN A 112 30.12 36.83 -20.72
N GLY A 113 28.96 36.97 -20.08
CA GLY A 113 28.00 38.01 -20.43
C GLY A 113 26.90 38.13 -19.38
N GLU A 114 26.94 39.25 -18.64
CA GLU A 114 25.96 39.74 -17.68
C GLU A 114 24.50 39.47 -18.11
N THR A 115 23.58 39.07 -17.24
CA THR A 115 23.04 39.98 -16.23
C THR A 115 22.39 39.19 -15.11
N ARG A 116 22.91 39.44 -13.91
CA ARG A 116 22.27 39.11 -12.65
C ARG A 116 20.98 39.94 -12.56
N ARG A 117 19.87 39.46 -13.14
CA ARG A 117 18.55 40.06 -12.91
C ARG A 117 18.17 39.78 -11.47
N LYS A 118 18.54 40.74 -10.62
CA LYS A 118 18.14 40.92 -9.23
C LYS A 118 16.62 40.82 -9.19
N VAL A 119 16.09 39.62 -8.94
CA VAL A 119 14.70 39.45 -8.52
C VAL A 119 14.65 40.15 -7.18
N ARG A 120 14.19 41.40 -7.21
CA ARG A 120 13.77 42.11 -6.02
C ARG A 120 12.82 41.16 -5.31
N ARG A 121 13.22 40.67 -4.13
CA ARG A 121 12.30 40.20 -3.10
C ARG A 121 11.14 41.19 -3.13
N ALA A 122 9.96 40.72 -3.56
CA ALA A 122 8.74 41.37 -3.17
C ALA A 122 8.68 41.19 -1.65
N VAL A 123 9.22 42.19 -0.95
CA VAL A 123 8.88 42.42 0.44
C VAL A 123 7.38 42.68 0.38
N VAL A 124 6.60 41.63 0.66
CA VAL A 124 5.17 41.78 0.89
C VAL A 124 5.07 42.86 1.97
N PRO A 125 4.41 44.01 1.70
CA PRO A 125 4.26 45.02 2.72
C PRO A 125 3.55 44.41 3.92
N LYS A 126 4.16 44.57 5.09
CA LYS A 126 3.74 44.09 6.42
C LYS A 126 2.42 44.73 6.91
N ALA A 127 1.52 45.09 6.00
CA ALA A 127 0.25 45.74 6.29
C ALA A 127 -0.98 44.87 5.96
N ALA A 128 -0.82 43.72 5.28
CA ALA A 128 -1.94 42.83 4.98
C ALA A 128 -2.25 41.81 6.09
N CYS A 129 -1.40 41.65 7.11
CA CYS A 129 -1.63 40.71 8.22
C CYS A 129 -2.46 41.31 9.37
N ALA A 130 -2.89 42.57 9.28
CA ALA A 130 -3.60 43.26 10.37
C ALA A 130 -5.14 43.24 10.26
N LYS A 131 -5.74 42.51 9.30
CA LYS A 131 -7.20 42.54 9.09
C LYS A 131 -7.89 41.19 8.86
N ALA A 132 -7.29 40.10 9.33
CA ALA A 132 -8.00 38.83 9.49
C ALA A 132 -8.29 38.60 10.98
N ARG A 133 -9.47 39.06 11.45
CA ARG A 133 -10.08 38.53 12.67
C ARG A 133 -10.63 37.14 12.33
N GLY A 134 -9.90 36.09 12.67
CA GLY A 134 -10.33 34.70 12.46
C GLY A 134 -9.15 33.72 12.48
N ASN A 135 -9.42 32.46 12.80
CA ASN A 135 -8.47 31.39 13.18
C ASN A 135 -7.38 31.01 12.15
N ALA A 136 -7.17 31.79 11.10
CA ALA A 136 -6.18 31.59 10.04
C ALA A 136 -4.76 32.11 10.38
N ALA A 137 -4.48 32.47 11.63
CA ALA A 137 -3.21 33.06 12.04
C ALA A 137 -2.05 32.06 12.25
N ARG A 138 -2.26 30.75 12.04
CA ARG A 138 -1.22 29.73 12.33
C ARG A 138 -0.24 29.46 11.17
N ASP A 139 -0.56 29.86 9.94
CA ASP A 139 0.24 29.53 8.75
C ASP A 139 1.11 30.69 8.22
N CYS A 140 1.71 31.49 9.11
CA CYS A 140 2.65 32.54 8.72
C CYS A 140 3.98 32.44 9.47
N ARG A 141 4.67 31.30 9.35
CA ARG A 141 6.11 31.22 9.64
C ARG A 141 6.92 30.94 8.37
N PRO A 142 7.92 31.77 8.03
CA PRO A 142 8.89 31.42 6.99
C PRO A 142 9.80 30.27 7.46
N ARG A 143 10.11 29.33 6.57
CA ARG A 143 11.26 28.42 6.68
C ARG A 143 12.55 29.13 6.27
#